data_AF-A0A2W7RMK9-F1
#
_entry.id   AF-A0A2W7RMK9-F1
#
_cell.length_a   1.000
_cell.length_b   1.000
_cell.length_c   1.000
_cell.angle_alpha   90.00
_cell.angle_beta   90.00
_cell.angle_gamma   90.00
#
_symmetry.space_group_name_H-M   'P 1'
#
loop_
_entity.id
_entity.type
_entity.pdbx_description
1 polymer ?
#
loop_
_entity_poly.entity_id
_entity_poly.type
_entity_poly.pdbx_seq_one_letter_code
_entity_poly.pdbx_strand_id
1 'polypeptide(L)'
;MNDKDIILKAMISNPNRAPNTFYTPHSLKEHLFPNHNTDQVEFIIKQIINEKQELIKIEKVSSAPFAISPTGIVESFLANGGFTKIDQDLETELIKRTEREVKVDKLMDLDLKLKQFESRIGRKIVIAGIIITILNLLISIIGFEFRSSENKQPIETPQSDKRQPIETKTNVEDSLN
;
A
#
# COMPACT_ATOMS: atom_id res chain seq x y z
N MET A 1 -16.32 -7.03 28.41
CA MET A 1 -17.65 -6.86 27.77
C MET A 1 -18.01 -5.41 27.98
N ASN A 2 -18.34 -4.68 26.92
CA ASN A 2 -18.63 -3.24 26.98
C ASN A 2 -19.88 -2.97 27.84
N ASP A 3 -19.89 -1.87 28.60
CA ASP A 3 -21.04 -1.43 29.41
C ASP A 3 -22.33 -1.29 28.60
N LYS A 4 -22.22 -0.86 27.33
CA LYS A 4 -23.34 -0.83 26.38
C LYS A 4 -23.96 -2.22 26.17
N ASP A 5 -23.12 -3.23 25.97
CA ASP A 5 -23.56 -4.62 25.81
C ASP A 5 -24.13 -5.20 27.11
N ILE A 6 -23.63 -4.76 28.27
CA ILE A 6 -24.14 -5.17 29.58
C ILE A 6 -25.58 -4.68 29.76
N ILE A 7 -25.86 -3.42 29.43
CA ILE A 7 -27.23 -2.87 29.45
C ILE A 7 -28.14 -3.69 28.55
N LEU A 8 -27.75 -3.87 27.28
CA LEU A 8 -28.57 -4.60 26.31
C LEU A 8 -28.84 -6.05 26.75
N LYS A 9 -27.81 -6.74 27.25
CA LYS A 9 -27.92 -8.11 27.75
C LYS A 9 -28.86 -8.18 28.94
N ALA A 10 -28.75 -7.27 29.90
CA ALA A 10 -29.63 -7.23 31.06
C ALA A 10 -31.10 -6.99 30.67
N MET A 11 -31.35 -6.14 29.66
CA MET A 11 -32.69 -5.84 29.18
C MET A 11 -33.37 -7.05 28.50
N ILE A 12 -32.60 -7.96 27.89
CA ILE A 12 -33.14 -9.19 27.27
C ILE A 12 -33.10 -10.42 28.19
N SER A 13 -32.25 -10.42 29.22
CA SER A 13 -32.04 -11.59 30.09
C SER A 13 -33.15 -11.76 31.15
N ASN A 14 -34.14 -10.87 31.24
CA ASN A 14 -35.23 -10.99 32.19
C ASN A 14 -36.28 -12.02 31.67
N PRO A 15 -36.41 -13.21 32.28
CA PRO A 15 -37.30 -14.27 31.80
C PRO A 15 -38.79 -13.94 31.99
N ASN A 16 -39.13 -12.99 32.89
CA ASN A 16 -40.51 -12.57 33.17
C ASN A 16 -40.86 -11.26 32.47
N ARG A 17 -40.20 -10.96 31.35
CA ARG A 17 -40.36 -9.69 30.64
C ARG A 17 -41.76 -9.57 30.07
N ALA A 18 -42.57 -8.72 30.68
CA ALA A 18 -43.79 -8.25 30.07
C ALA A 18 -43.44 -7.42 28.82
N PRO A 19 -44.31 -7.38 27.79
CA PRO A 19 -44.07 -6.58 26.58
C PRO A 19 -43.78 -5.10 26.86
N ASN A 20 -44.21 -4.60 28.02
CA ASN A 20 -44.11 -3.23 28.48
C ASN A 20 -43.12 -3.06 29.65
N THR A 21 -42.11 -3.93 29.77
CA THR A 21 -41.05 -3.73 30.77
C THR A 21 -40.09 -2.66 30.25
N PHE A 22 -40.04 -1.54 30.98
CA PHE A 22 -39.15 -0.41 30.72
C PHE A 22 -38.09 -0.30 31.82
N TYR A 23 -36.94 0.21 31.42
CA TYR A 23 -35.79 0.44 32.28
C TYR A 23 -35.51 1.94 32.31
N THR A 24 -35.36 2.49 33.50
CA THR A 24 -34.89 3.87 33.70
C THR A 24 -33.39 3.87 34.00
N PRO A 25 -32.67 4.98 33.75
CA PRO A 25 -31.26 5.11 34.14
C PRO A 25 -31.03 4.77 35.62
N HIS A 26 -31.96 5.18 36.49
CA HIS A 26 -31.94 4.86 37.91
C HIS A 26 -32.02 3.34 38.17
N SER A 27 -32.99 2.65 37.56
CA SER A 27 -33.14 1.20 37.72
C SER A 27 -31.91 0.42 37.23
N LEU A 28 -31.30 0.85 36.12
CA LEU A 28 -30.10 0.21 35.56
C LEU A 28 -28.87 0.46 36.41
N LYS A 29 -28.73 1.66 36.98
CA LYS A 29 -27.68 1.96 37.96
C LYS A 29 -27.74 0.98 39.13
N GLU A 30 -28.91 0.84 39.76
CA GLU A 30 -29.07 -0.01 40.95
C GLU A 30 -28.74 -1.48 40.69
N HIS A 31 -29.09 -1.99 39.49
CA HIS A 31 -28.95 -3.40 39.18
C HIS A 31 -27.63 -3.78 38.49
N LEU A 32 -27.05 -2.89 37.70
CA LEU A 32 -25.91 -3.21 36.82
C LEU A 32 -24.66 -2.39 37.11
N PHE A 33 -24.81 -1.17 37.61
CA PHE A 33 -23.71 -0.21 37.73
C PHE A 33 -23.70 0.48 39.11
N PRO A 34 -23.51 -0.26 40.21
CA PRO A 34 -23.58 0.31 41.56
C PRO A 34 -22.54 1.42 41.82
N ASN A 35 -21.42 1.36 41.09
CA ASN A 35 -20.33 2.33 41.21
C ASN A 35 -20.49 3.56 40.30
N HIS A 36 -21.47 3.57 39.39
CA HIS A 36 -21.72 4.70 38.51
C HIS A 36 -22.78 5.64 39.11
N ASN A 37 -22.71 6.92 38.77
CA ASN A 37 -23.81 7.84 39.02
C ASN A 37 -24.90 7.71 37.95
N THR A 38 -26.09 8.25 38.22
CA THR A 38 -27.23 8.15 37.29
C THR A 38 -26.93 8.80 35.94
N ASP A 39 -26.20 9.92 35.95
CA ASP A 39 -25.86 10.68 34.74
C ASP A 39 -24.91 9.91 33.80
N GLN A 40 -23.98 9.13 34.37
CA GLN A 40 -23.09 8.24 33.63
C GLN A 40 -23.88 7.12 32.96
N VAL A 41 -24.83 6.51 33.67
CA VAL A 41 -25.70 5.48 33.07
C VAL A 41 -26.57 6.08 31.97
N GLU A 42 -27.12 7.27 32.19
CA GLU A 42 -27.84 8.03 31.17
C GLU A 42 -26.95 8.32 29.95
N PHE A 43 -25.69 8.69 30.16
CA PHE A 43 -24.74 8.93 29.09
C PHE A 43 -24.49 7.66 28.26
N ILE A 44 -24.28 6.51 28.90
CA ILE A 44 -24.11 5.23 28.19
C ILE A 44 -25.37 4.91 27.35
N ILE A 45 -26.56 5.13 27.90
CA ILE A 45 -27.81 4.92 27.14
C ILE A 45 -27.88 5.84 25.93
N LYS A 46 -27.52 7.12 26.07
CA LYS A 46 -27.44 8.07 24.95
C LYS A 46 -26.43 7.62 23.90
N GLN A 47 -25.30 7.04 24.29
CA GLN A 47 -24.35 6.47 23.33
C GLN A 47 -24.97 5.32 22.53
N ILE A 48 -25.67 4.38 23.18
CA ILE A 48 -26.36 3.29 22.47
C ILE A 48 -27.37 3.88 21.47
N ILE A 49 -28.17 4.87 21.89
CA ILE A 49 -29.15 5.54 21.01
C ILE A 49 -28.45 6.19 19.82
N ASN A 50 -27.34 6.91 20.04
CA ASN A 50 -26.63 7.63 19.00
C ASN A 50 -25.97 6.67 17.99
N GLU A 51 -25.39 5.57 18.46
CA GLU A 51 -24.69 4.62 17.60
C GLU A 51 -25.66 3.65 16.89
N LYS A 52 -26.71 3.22 17.58
CA LYS A 52 -27.65 2.17 17.14
C LYS A 52 -29.05 2.36 17.75
N GLN A 53 -29.73 3.43 17.34
CA GLN A 53 -31.09 3.75 17.80
C GLN A 53 -32.09 2.60 17.63
N GLU A 54 -31.90 1.74 16.62
CA GLU A 54 -32.78 0.61 16.33
C GLU A 54 -32.81 -0.45 17.45
N LEU A 55 -31.81 -0.47 18.33
CA LEU A 55 -31.70 -1.44 19.43
C LEU A 55 -32.64 -1.13 20.60
N ILE A 56 -33.10 0.12 20.73
CA ILE A 56 -33.85 0.56 21.89
C ILE A 56 -35.02 1.47 21.53
N LYS A 57 -36.17 1.23 22.14
CA LYS A 57 -37.31 2.14 22.12
C LYS A 57 -37.23 3.08 23.30
N ILE A 58 -37.48 4.36 23.05
CA ILE A 58 -37.49 5.41 24.08
C ILE A 58 -38.94 5.72 24.42
N GLU A 59 -39.26 5.68 25.70
CA GLU A 59 -40.58 6.01 26.22
C GLU A 59 -40.52 7.15 27.22
N LYS A 60 -41.55 8.00 27.22
CA LYS A 60 -41.69 9.07 28.21
C LYS A 60 -42.45 8.53 29.40
N VAL A 61 -41.88 8.69 30.59
CA VAL A 61 -42.49 8.31 31.86
C VAL A 61 -42.52 9.52 32.79
N SER A 62 -43.52 9.63 33.64
CA SER A 62 -43.68 10.79 34.53
C SER A 62 -42.60 10.89 35.62
N SER A 63 -41.92 9.79 35.93
CA SER A 63 -40.98 9.66 37.05
C SER A 63 -39.50 9.76 36.67
N ALA A 64 -39.18 9.85 35.37
CA ALA A 64 -37.80 9.90 34.88
C ALA A 64 -37.75 10.69 33.56
N PRO A 65 -36.59 11.27 33.19
CA PRO A 65 -36.46 12.01 31.93
C PRO A 65 -36.82 11.16 30.71
N PHE A 66 -36.51 9.86 30.76
CA PHE A 66 -36.94 8.86 29.79
C PHE A 66 -36.82 7.45 30.39
N ALA A 67 -37.49 6.50 29.75
CA ALA A 67 -37.32 5.07 29.97
C ALA A 67 -37.00 4.39 28.63
N ILE A 68 -36.39 3.21 28.71
CA ILE A 68 -35.96 2.46 27.53
C ILE A 68 -36.45 1.01 27.57
N SER A 69 -36.75 0.43 26.41
CA SER A 69 -36.99 -1.02 26.26
C SER A 69 -36.25 -1.56 25.03
N PRO A 70 -35.72 -2.80 25.09
CA PRO A 70 -34.94 -3.31 23.98
C PRO A 70 -35.89 -3.79 22.87
N THR A 71 -35.44 -3.64 21.63
CA THR A 71 -36.17 -4.15 20.45
C THR A 71 -35.88 -5.64 20.22
N GLY A 72 -36.60 -6.26 19.28
CA GLY A 72 -36.41 -7.67 18.93
C GLY A 72 -35.06 -7.98 18.25
N ILE A 73 -34.31 -6.96 17.83
CA ILE A 73 -33.02 -7.15 17.14
C ILE A 73 -31.82 -7.23 18.10
N VAL A 74 -32.00 -6.89 19.38
CA VAL A 74 -30.92 -6.85 20.37
C VAL A 74 -30.22 -8.19 20.54
N GLU A 75 -30.97 -9.29 20.54
CA GLU A 75 -30.41 -10.64 20.66
C GLU A 75 -29.48 -10.97 19.49
N SER A 76 -29.93 -10.72 18.25
CA SER A 76 -29.11 -10.90 17.06
C SER A 76 -27.88 -9.99 17.04
N PHE A 77 -28.01 -8.75 17.52
CA PHE A 77 -26.91 -7.80 17.62
C PHE A 77 -25.82 -8.29 18.60
N LEU A 78 -26.23 -8.73 19.79
CA LEU A 78 -25.31 -9.28 20.80
C LEU A 78 -24.69 -10.60 20.33
N ALA A 79 -25.45 -11.47 19.66
CA ALA A 79 -24.93 -12.71 19.08
C ALA A 79 -23.85 -12.45 18.01
N ASN A 80 -23.94 -11.33 17.30
CA ASN A 80 -22.95 -10.90 16.31
C ASN A 80 -21.73 -10.16 16.92
N GLY A 81 -21.61 -10.15 18.25
CA GLY A 81 -20.47 -9.57 18.98
C GLY A 81 -20.73 -8.19 19.60
N GLY A 82 -21.90 -7.61 19.36
CA GLY A 82 -22.34 -6.36 19.99
C GLY A 82 -21.42 -5.16 19.73
N PHE A 83 -21.45 -4.20 20.65
CA PHE A 83 -20.55 -3.04 20.64
C PHE A 83 -19.10 -3.44 20.90
N THR A 84 -18.88 -4.46 21.73
CA THR A 84 -17.53 -4.97 22.03
C THR A 84 -16.77 -5.31 20.75
N LYS A 85 -17.42 -5.95 19.76
CA LYS A 85 -16.80 -6.26 18.47
C LYS A 85 -16.54 -5.02 17.64
N ILE A 86 -17.48 -4.06 17.62
CA ILE A 86 -17.32 -2.81 16.88
C ILE A 86 -16.07 -2.04 17.37
N ASP A 87 -15.90 -1.94 18.69
CA ASP A 87 -14.74 -1.26 19.27
C ASP A 87 -13.42 -1.98 18.93
N GLN A 88 -13.42 -3.32 19.00
CA GLN A 88 -12.25 -4.14 18.63
C GLN A 88 -11.87 -4.01 17.15
N ASP A 89 -12.87 -4.00 16.27
CA ASP A 89 -12.64 -3.84 14.83
C ASP A 89 -12.06 -2.45 14.52
N LEU A 90 -12.54 -1.40 15.21
CA LEU A 90 -12.02 -0.04 15.09
C LEU A 90 -10.56 0.05 15.56
N GLU A 91 -10.24 -0.48 16.74
CA GLU A 91 -8.86 -0.50 17.25
C GLU A 91 -7.92 -1.26 16.30
N THR A 92 -8.38 -2.40 15.80
CA THR A 92 -7.63 -3.21 14.84
C THR A 92 -7.38 -2.45 13.53
N GLU A 93 -8.35 -1.68 13.05
CA GLU A 93 -8.20 -0.87 11.85
C GLU A 93 -7.18 0.26 12.06
N LEU A 94 -7.23 0.94 13.21
CA LEU A 94 -6.27 1.99 13.55
C LEU A 94 -4.84 1.43 13.61
N ILE A 95 -4.63 0.29 14.26
CA ILE A 95 -3.32 -0.37 14.31
C ILE A 95 -2.84 -0.70 12.89
N LYS A 96 -3.70 -1.29 12.05
CA LYS A 96 -3.36 -1.62 10.65
C LYS A 96 -3.03 -0.37 9.81
N ARG A 97 -3.68 0.76 10.05
CA ARG A 97 -3.36 2.03 9.36
C ARG A 97 -1.98 2.53 9.78
N THR A 98 -1.70 2.58 11.08
CA THR A 98 -0.39 2.97 11.61
C THR A 98 0.73 2.07 11.08
N GLU A 99 0.50 0.75 11.00
CA GLU A 99 1.47 -0.17 10.41
C GLU A 99 1.74 0.09 8.92
N ARG A 100 0.71 0.47 8.16
CA ARG A 100 0.87 0.83 6.74
C ARG A 100 1.65 2.12 6.59
N GLU A 101 1.38 3.12 7.41
CA GLU A 101 2.11 4.40 7.41
C GLU A 101 3.60 4.18 7.72
N VAL A 102 3.92 3.39 8.75
CA VAL A 102 5.31 3.04 9.09
C VAL A 102 6.01 2.29 7.94
N LYS A 103 5.29 1.43 7.21
CA LYS A 103 5.85 0.74 6.03
C LYS A 103 6.11 1.71 4.87
N VAL A 104 5.21 2.66 4.64
CA VAL A 104 5.38 3.70 3.61
C VAL A 104 6.58 4.59 3.93
N ASP A 105 6.73 5.02 5.18
CA ASP A 105 7.87 5.84 5.61
C ASP A 105 9.21 5.10 5.40
N LYS A 106 9.26 3.81 5.73
CA LYS A 106 10.44 2.96 5.46
C LYS A 106 10.75 2.84 3.97
N LEU A 107 9.72 2.70 3.12
CA LEU A 107 9.88 2.67 1.67
C LEU A 107 10.42 4.01 1.14
N MET A 108 9.93 5.13 1.67
CA MET A 108 10.40 6.46 1.28
C MET A 108 11.87 6.67 1.69
N ASP A 109 12.28 6.21 2.88
CA ASP A 109 13.68 6.25 3.31
C ASP A 109 14.59 5.37 2.43
N LEU A 110 14.11 4.18 2.02
CA LEU A 110 14.83 3.32 1.07
C LEU A 110 14.98 3.98 -0.30
N ASP A 111 13.95 4.63 -0.84
CA ASP A 111 14.01 5.36 -2.11
C ASP A 111 14.99 6.55 -2.03
N LEU A 112 14.97 7.28 -0.92
CA LEU A 112 15.95 8.35 -0.63
C LEU A 112 17.38 7.81 -0.61
N LYS A 113 17.62 6.68 0.05
CA LYS A 113 18.94 6.03 0.07
C LYS A 113 19.36 5.58 -1.32
N LEU A 114 18.46 4.94 -2.08
CA LEU A 114 18.71 4.53 -3.46
C LEU A 114 19.09 5.71 -4.35
N LYS A 115 18.34 6.82 -4.31
CA LYS A 115 18.68 8.05 -5.02
C LYS A 115 20.04 8.61 -4.63
N GLN A 116 20.38 8.58 -3.34
CA GLN A 116 21.71 8.99 -2.87
C GLN A 116 22.81 8.08 -3.42
N PHE A 117 22.59 6.76 -3.41
CA PHE A 117 23.53 5.80 -4.00
C PHE A 117 23.70 6.01 -5.51
N GLU A 118 22.60 6.20 -6.24
CA GLU A 118 22.63 6.46 -7.68
C GLU A 118 23.39 7.75 -8.00
N SER A 119 23.17 8.84 -7.26
CA SER A 119 23.90 10.09 -7.47
C SER A 119 25.41 9.96 -7.23
N ARG A 120 25.82 9.16 -6.23
CA ARG A 120 27.22 8.95 -5.86
C ARG A 120 27.94 8.01 -6.83
N ILE A 121 27.28 6.95 -7.27
CA ILE A 121 27.83 5.94 -8.18
C ILE A 121 27.79 6.44 -9.63
N GLY A 122 26.68 7.05 -10.05
CA GLY A 122 26.51 7.58 -11.39
C GLY A 122 27.60 8.59 -11.76
N ARG A 123 27.96 9.50 -10.85
CA ARG A 123 29.06 10.46 -11.09
C ARG A 123 30.40 9.78 -11.32
N LYS A 124 30.70 8.68 -10.61
CA LYS A 124 31.95 7.93 -10.79
C LYS A 124 31.97 7.17 -12.12
N ILE A 125 30.86 6.56 -12.50
CA ILE A 125 30.73 5.83 -13.77
C ILE A 125 30.89 6.79 -14.96
N VAL A 126 30.26 7.97 -14.92
CA VAL A 126 30.40 8.98 -15.97
C VAL A 126 31.85 9.44 -16.14
N ILE A 127 32.54 9.71 -15.03
CA ILE A 127 33.96 10.11 -15.06
C ILE A 127 34.84 8.98 -15.63
N ALA A 128 34.61 7.73 -15.19
CA ALA A 128 35.34 6.58 -15.71
C ALA A 128 35.12 6.40 -17.22
N GLY A 129 33.89 6.57 -17.69
CA GLY A 129 33.55 6.54 -19.11
C GLY A 129 34.35 7.56 -19.92
N ILE A 130 34.38 8.83 -19.47
CA ILE A 130 35.15 9.90 -20.12
C ILE A 130 36.64 9.54 -20.21
N ILE A 131 37.23 9.01 -19.13
CA ILE A 131 38.65 8.62 -19.11
C ILE A 131 38.92 7.52 -20.15
N ILE A 132 38.05 6.51 -20.25
CA ILE A 132 38.18 5.42 -21.22
C ILE A 132 38.11 5.95 -22.66
N THR A 133 37.19 6.88 -22.94
CA THR A 133 37.06 7.48 -24.27
C THR A 133 38.33 8.25 -24.68
N ILE A 134 38.90 9.03 -23.75
CA ILE A 134 40.15 9.77 -23.98
C ILE A 134 41.32 8.81 -24.23
N LEU A 135 41.42 7.72 -23.44
CA LEU A 135 42.47 6.71 -23.63
C LEU A 135 42.39 6.07 -25.02
N ASN A 136 41.19 5.69 -25.46
CA ASN A 136 40.97 5.11 -26.79
C ASN A 136 41.33 6.08 -27.91
N LEU A 137 41.04 7.38 -27.73
CA LEU A 137 41.42 8.42 -28.69
C LEU A 137 42.95 8.54 -28.81
N LEU A 138 43.68 8.54 -27.68
CA LEU A 138 45.15 8.61 -27.67
C LEU A 138 45.79 7.41 -28.38
N ILE A 139 45.29 6.20 -28.10
CA ILE A 139 45.76 4.98 -28.79
C ILE A 139 45.53 5.09 -30.30
N SER A 140 44.38 5.62 -30.71
CA SER A 140 44.05 5.80 -32.13
C SER A 140 44.97 6.81 -32.83
N ILE A 141 45.37 7.89 -32.16
CA ILE A 141 46.29 8.90 -32.71
C ILE A 141 47.70 8.32 -32.88
N ILE A 142 48.21 7.60 -31.88
CA ILE A 142 49.53 6.95 -31.94
C ILE A 142 49.56 5.92 -33.08
N GLY A 143 48.51 5.09 -33.20
CA GLY A 143 48.39 4.13 -34.29
C GLY A 143 48.32 4.77 -35.67
N PHE A 144 47.70 5.95 -35.77
CA PHE A 144 47.62 6.71 -37.02
C PHE A 144 48.97 7.31 -37.44
N GLU A 145 49.75 7.86 -36.49
CA GLU A 145 51.10 8.36 -36.78
C GLU A 145 52.06 7.23 -37.17
N PHE A 146 51.98 6.07 -36.49
CA PHE A 146 52.81 4.91 -36.81
C PHE A 146 52.53 4.40 -38.24
N ARG A 147 51.24 4.33 -38.63
CA ARG A 147 50.83 3.93 -39.98
C ARG A 147 51.16 4.98 -41.06
N SER A 148 51.20 6.26 -40.69
CA SER A 148 51.57 7.35 -41.61
C SER A 148 53.08 7.45 -41.85
N SER A 149 53.91 6.84 -41.00
CA SER A 149 55.37 6.83 -41.13
C SER A 149 55.90 5.79 -42.13
N GLU A 150 55.13 4.75 -42.46
CA GLU A 150 55.52 3.70 -43.43
C GLU A 150 55.25 4.06 -44.91
N ASN A 151 54.61 5.20 -45.21
CA ASN A 151 54.18 5.51 -46.58
C ASN A 151 54.90 6.73 -47.21
N LYS A 152 56.22 6.60 -47.42
CA LYS A 152 57.00 7.52 -48.27
C LYS A 152 57.96 6.77 -49.20
N GLN A 153 57.48 6.42 -50.39
CA GLN A 153 58.28 6.42 -51.63
C GLN A 153 57.42 6.87 -52.81
N PRO A 154 57.93 7.74 -53.71
CA PRO A 154 57.35 7.98 -55.03
C PRO A 154 58.17 7.26 -56.12
N ILE A 155 57.53 6.86 -57.23
CA ILE A 155 57.95 7.12 -58.63
C ILE A 155 56.88 6.56 -59.59
N GLU A 156 56.73 7.31 -60.68
CA GLU A 156 55.71 7.33 -61.71
C GLU A 156 55.74 6.18 -62.75
N THR A 157 54.53 5.87 -63.25
CA THR A 157 54.03 5.49 -64.62
C THR A 157 55.00 5.36 -65.82
N PRO A 158 54.69 4.55 -66.89
CA PRO A 158 53.55 4.85 -67.78
C PRO A 158 52.79 3.70 -68.48
N GLN A 159 51.67 4.15 -69.06
CA GLN A 159 50.59 3.48 -69.81
C GLN A 159 51.00 2.71 -71.08
N SER A 160 50.16 1.74 -71.46
CA SER A 160 49.77 1.40 -72.85
C SER A 160 48.53 0.49 -72.76
N ASP A 161 47.30 0.98 -72.91
CA ASP A 161 46.55 1.21 -74.15
C ASP A 161 45.96 -0.06 -74.81
N LYS A 162 44.68 0.09 -75.21
CA LYS A 162 43.82 -0.71 -76.12
C LYS A 162 42.99 -1.90 -75.61
N ARG A 163 41.70 -1.56 -75.43
CA ARG A 163 40.48 -2.10 -76.09
C ARG A 163 40.04 -3.56 -75.85
N GLN A 164 38.87 -3.65 -75.19
CA GLN A 164 37.77 -4.63 -75.30
C GLN A 164 37.46 -5.10 -76.75
N PRO A 165 36.81 -6.27 -77.02
CA PRO A 165 35.49 -6.62 -76.45
C PRO A 165 35.12 -8.11 -76.21
N ILE A 166 34.12 -8.28 -75.35
CA ILE A 166 32.94 -9.19 -75.36
C ILE A 166 32.97 -10.34 -76.39
N GLU A 167 32.87 -11.61 -75.96
CA GLU A 167 31.67 -12.47 -76.14
C GLU A 167 31.87 -13.95 -75.74
N THR A 168 30.88 -14.42 -74.95
CA THR A 168 30.18 -15.72 -74.94
C THR A 168 30.89 -17.09 -75.01
N LYS A 169 30.53 -17.87 -73.98
CA LYS A 169 29.90 -19.22 -74.00
C LYS A 169 30.76 -20.49 -73.87
N THR A 170 30.28 -21.30 -72.91
CA THR A 170 30.15 -22.78 -72.90
C THR A 170 31.43 -23.61 -72.87
N ASN A 171 31.53 -24.80 -72.29
CA ASN A 171 30.77 -25.64 -71.35
C ASN A 171 31.62 -26.95 -71.31
N VAL A 172 31.42 -27.78 -70.28
CA VAL A 172 31.72 -29.23 -70.24
C VAL A 172 33.18 -29.68 -69.97
N GLU A 173 33.31 -30.40 -68.84
CA GLU A 173 34.07 -31.64 -68.50
C GLU A 173 35.53 -31.80 -69.02
N ASP A 174 36.47 -32.52 -68.38
CA ASP A 174 36.36 -33.71 -67.55
C ASP A 174 37.73 -34.01 -66.89
N SER A 175 37.69 -34.77 -65.79
CA SER A 175 38.66 -35.82 -65.39
C SER A 175 40.17 -35.51 -65.20
N LEU A 176 40.69 -35.82 -63.99
CA LEU A 176 41.70 -36.87 -63.70
C LEU A 176 42.42 -36.65 -62.36
N ASN A 177 41.86 -37.20 -61.27
CA ASN A 177 42.45 -38.24 -60.40
C ASN A 177 41.70 -38.37 -59.08
#